data_AF-A0A941N0C4-F1
#
_entry.id   AF-A0A941N0C4-F1
#
_cell.length_a   1.000
_cell.length_b   1.000
_cell.length_c   1.000
_cell.angle_alpha   90.00
_cell.angle_beta   90.00
_cell.angle_gamma   90.00
#
_symmetry.space_group_name_H-M   'P 1'
#
loop_
_entity.id
_entity.type
_entity.pdbx_description
1 polymer ?
#
loop_
_entity_poly.entity_id
_entity_poly.type
_entity_poly.pdbx_seq_one_letter_code
_entity_poly.pdbx_strand_id
1 'polypeptide(L)'
;MQCSVAASYEHCRALARATAGNFYYSFLTLPADQRQAMCALYSFMRVTDDLGDSDAAPEVRSVQLRDWRDNLLRACEGTPVEHPVLPAVNDIIRRYQLPVQYLLDVIAGVEMDLVPAAYQTFTDLNRYCYHVAGAVGLACIHLWGFHDPRAIDAAVDCGTALQLTNILRDIQEDATTGRIYLPAEDLNRFHIESHELTASKQQDFHTDPRFQQLMQFEVSRAREYYARARPLFEYLEPQGRPILEAMLRIYGGILDEIERRRYDIFKGRVSLSRPKKLWIAGEVLVRHKLRGWFTRNP
;
A
#
# COMPACT_ATOMS: atom_id res chain seq x y z
N MET A 1 30.84 -11.98 3.68
CA MET A 1 31.28 -10.60 4.03
C MET A 1 30.01 -9.81 4.30
N GLN A 2 29.81 -9.32 5.52
CA GLN A 2 28.53 -8.71 5.91
C GLN A 2 28.29 -7.42 5.11
N CYS A 3 27.10 -7.27 4.52
CA CYS A 3 26.75 -6.09 3.75
C CYS A 3 26.76 -4.85 4.67
N SER A 4 27.49 -3.80 4.30
CA SER A 4 27.49 -2.56 5.08
C SER A 4 26.13 -1.85 4.96
N VAL A 5 25.77 -1.02 5.95
CA VAL A 5 24.52 -0.22 5.91
C VAL A 5 24.47 0.65 4.64
N ALA A 6 25.59 1.26 4.25
CA ALA A 6 25.68 2.06 3.04
C ALA A 6 25.45 1.23 1.75
N ALA A 7 26.05 0.04 1.64
CA ALA A 7 25.81 -0.86 0.52
C ALA A 7 24.36 -1.36 0.48
N SER A 8 23.76 -1.59 1.66
CA SER A 8 22.36 -1.97 1.81
C SER A 8 21.41 -0.88 1.31
N TYR A 9 21.64 0.39 1.66
CA TYR A 9 20.86 1.52 1.12
C TYR A 9 21.00 1.67 -0.39
N GLU A 10 22.19 1.44 -0.95
CA GLU A 10 22.40 1.49 -2.40
C GLU A 10 21.62 0.37 -3.11
N HIS A 11 21.67 -0.85 -2.56
CA HIS A 11 20.87 -1.97 -3.05
C HIS A 11 19.37 -1.66 -2.99
N CYS A 12 18.87 -1.15 -1.87
CA CYS A 12 17.47 -0.79 -1.71
C CYS A 12 17.04 0.28 -2.71
N ARG A 13 17.88 1.30 -2.94
CA ARG A 13 17.64 2.35 -3.94
C ARG A 13 17.57 1.78 -5.36
N ALA A 14 18.47 0.88 -5.72
CA ALA A 14 18.48 0.23 -7.01
C ALA A 14 17.23 -0.64 -7.22
N LEU A 15 16.87 -1.45 -6.22
CA LEU A 15 15.67 -2.30 -6.23
C LEU A 15 14.39 -1.46 -6.34
N ALA A 16 14.27 -0.40 -5.53
CA ALA A 16 13.13 0.51 -5.56
C ALA A 16 12.98 1.19 -6.93
N ARG A 17 14.09 1.67 -7.51
CA ARG A 17 14.09 2.30 -8.84
C ARG A 17 13.69 1.31 -9.94
N ALA A 18 14.09 0.05 -9.82
CA ALA A 18 13.78 -0.99 -10.81
C ALA A 18 12.33 -1.47 -10.74
N THR A 19 11.73 -1.52 -9.54
CA THR A 19 10.45 -2.22 -9.32
C THR A 19 9.27 -1.31 -8.98
N ALA A 20 9.48 -0.13 -8.38
CA ALA A 20 8.37 0.75 -7.98
C ALA A 20 7.73 1.52 -9.16
N GLY A 21 8.31 1.43 -10.36
CA GLY A 21 7.83 2.13 -11.55
C GLY A 21 7.62 3.63 -11.30
N ASN A 22 6.42 4.14 -11.59
CA ASN A 22 6.12 5.55 -11.39
C ASN A 22 5.98 5.96 -9.93
N PHE A 23 5.72 5.00 -9.02
CA PHE A 23 5.61 5.29 -7.60
C PHE A 23 6.93 5.78 -7.00
N TYR A 24 8.07 5.32 -7.55
CA TYR A 24 9.41 5.79 -7.17
C TYR A 24 9.55 7.31 -7.21
N TYR A 25 8.92 7.99 -8.18
CA TYR A 25 9.02 9.45 -8.30
C TYR A 25 8.31 10.19 -7.16
N SER A 26 7.35 9.56 -6.47
CA SER A 26 6.76 10.15 -5.25
C SER A 26 7.81 10.27 -4.13
N PHE A 27 8.81 9.38 -4.08
CA PHE A 27 9.87 9.43 -3.07
C PHE A 27 10.78 10.64 -3.25
N LEU A 28 10.85 11.21 -4.47
CA LEU A 28 11.61 12.43 -4.75
C LEU A 28 11.02 13.67 -4.09
N THR A 29 9.79 13.58 -3.57
CA THR A 29 9.16 14.66 -2.79
C THR A 29 9.68 14.74 -1.36
N LEU A 30 10.38 13.70 -0.89
CA LEU A 30 10.98 13.65 0.44
C LEU A 30 12.42 14.20 0.49
N PRO A 31 12.86 14.69 1.67
CA PRO A 31 14.26 14.92 1.98
C PRO A 31 15.16 13.72 1.65
N ALA A 32 16.45 13.95 1.46
CA ALA A 32 17.37 12.92 0.95
C ALA A 32 17.48 11.68 1.85
N ASP A 33 17.49 11.88 3.16
CA ASP A 33 17.54 10.83 4.16
C ASP A 33 16.22 10.07 4.29
N GLN A 34 15.08 10.77 4.32
CA GLN A 34 13.76 10.15 4.32
C GLN A 34 13.49 9.38 3.03
N ARG A 35 13.99 9.87 1.89
CA ARG A 35 13.92 9.17 0.61
C ARG A 35 14.72 7.86 0.63
N GLN A 36 15.94 7.87 1.20
CA GLN A 36 16.72 6.64 1.36
C GLN A 36 16.01 5.66 2.29
N ALA A 37 15.43 6.15 3.38
CA ALA A 37 14.64 5.35 4.30
C ALA A 37 13.40 4.73 3.62
N MET A 38 12.70 5.51 2.80
CA MET A 38 11.57 5.00 2.00
C MET A 38 12.00 3.94 0.99
N CYS A 39 13.18 4.07 0.36
CA CYS A 39 13.70 3.01 -0.49
C CYS A 39 13.93 1.71 0.31
N ALA A 40 14.50 1.80 1.52
CA ALA A 40 14.71 0.63 2.38
C ALA A 40 13.37 -0.01 2.81
N LEU A 41 12.40 0.80 3.24
CA LEU A 41 11.07 0.33 3.60
C LEU A 41 10.37 -0.34 2.41
N TYR A 42 10.36 0.32 1.25
CA TYR A 42 9.79 -0.24 0.03
C TYR A 42 10.48 -1.56 -0.38
N SER A 43 11.81 -1.64 -0.27
CA SER A 43 12.54 -2.87 -0.57
C SER A 43 12.18 -4.01 0.39
N PHE A 44 11.94 -3.73 1.67
CA PHE A 44 11.43 -4.72 2.60
C PHE A 44 10.05 -5.24 2.18
N MET A 45 9.12 -4.34 1.84
CA MET A 45 7.78 -4.74 1.36
C MET A 45 7.88 -5.58 0.09
N ARG A 46 8.69 -5.12 -0.88
CA ARG A 46 8.89 -5.81 -2.15
C ARG A 46 9.44 -7.23 -1.98
N VAL A 47 10.43 -7.41 -1.11
CA VAL A 47 10.97 -8.74 -0.79
C VAL A 47 9.91 -9.60 -0.12
N THR A 48 9.13 -9.03 0.79
CA THR A 48 8.06 -9.75 1.49
C THR A 48 6.99 -10.24 0.50
N ASP A 49 6.52 -9.35 -0.40
CA ASP A 49 5.58 -9.70 -1.47
C ASP A 49 6.18 -10.74 -2.43
N ASP A 50 7.44 -10.61 -2.84
CA ASP A 50 8.12 -11.57 -3.72
C ASP A 50 8.19 -12.98 -3.12
N LEU A 51 8.32 -13.11 -1.80
CA LEU A 51 8.26 -14.40 -1.12
C LEU A 51 6.83 -14.98 -1.16
N GLY A 52 5.83 -14.13 -0.93
CA GLY A 52 4.41 -14.50 -1.00
C GLY A 52 3.91 -14.85 -2.39
N ASP A 53 4.40 -14.19 -3.43
CA ASP A 53 3.94 -14.32 -4.82
C ASP A 53 4.81 -15.28 -5.66
N SER A 54 5.81 -15.93 -5.06
CA SER A 54 6.66 -16.88 -5.78
C SER A 54 5.88 -18.10 -6.31
N ASP A 55 6.41 -18.76 -7.36
CA ASP A 55 5.84 -19.99 -7.94
C ASP A 55 5.99 -21.23 -7.04
N ALA A 56 6.51 -21.07 -5.82
CA ALA A 56 6.69 -22.17 -4.88
C ALA A 56 5.36 -22.61 -4.24
N ALA A 57 5.32 -23.87 -3.78
CA ALA A 57 4.17 -24.39 -3.05
C ALA A 57 3.86 -23.54 -1.79
N PRO A 58 2.58 -23.39 -1.39
CA PRO A 58 2.20 -22.58 -0.22
C PRO A 58 2.99 -22.91 1.06
N GLU A 59 3.31 -24.18 1.29
CA GLU A 59 4.07 -24.63 2.46
C GLU A 59 5.51 -24.12 2.44
N VAL A 60 6.12 -24.07 1.25
CA VAL A 60 7.48 -23.54 1.04
C VAL A 60 7.48 -22.03 1.26
N ARG A 61 6.50 -21.32 0.69
CA ARG A 61 6.34 -19.87 0.89
C ARG A 61 6.13 -19.51 2.37
N SER A 62 5.34 -20.32 3.09
CA SER A 62 5.13 -20.15 4.54
C SER A 62 6.44 -20.29 5.33
N VAL A 63 7.28 -21.28 5.00
CA VAL A 63 8.60 -21.42 5.62
C VAL A 63 9.50 -20.23 5.30
N GLN A 64 9.53 -19.78 4.05
CA GLN A 64 10.32 -18.62 3.63
C GLN A 64 9.90 -17.33 4.34
N LEU A 65 8.59 -17.08 4.50
CA LEU A 65 8.09 -15.92 5.25
C LEU A 65 8.39 -16.02 6.74
N ARG A 66 8.40 -17.23 7.31
CA ARG A 66 8.84 -17.46 8.70
C ARG A 66 10.32 -17.17 8.87
N ASP A 67 11.17 -17.68 7.97
CA ASP A 67 12.60 -17.39 7.98
C ASP A 67 12.87 -15.89 7.79
N TRP A 68 12.07 -15.23 6.95
CA TRP A 68 12.14 -13.79 6.75
C TRP A 68 11.78 -13.00 8.02
N ARG A 69 10.71 -13.39 8.73
CA ARG A 69 10.34 -12.87 10.05
C ARG A 69 11.47 -13.05 11.06
N ASP A 70 12.01 -14.26 11.17
CA ASP A 70 13.06 -14.57 12.14
C ASP A 70 14.34 -13.78 11.85
N ASN A 71 14.68 -13.62 10.57
CA ASN A 71 15.80 -12.79 10.13
C ASN A 71 15.60 -11.30 10.45
N LEU A 72 14.38 -10.76 10.31
CA LEU A 72 14.07 -9.39 10.73
C LEU A 72 14.28 -9.21 12.24
N LEU A 73 13.76 -10.13 13.06
CA LEU A 73 13.89 -10.08 14.53
C LEU A 73 15.35 -10.18 14.96
N ARG A 74 16.10 -11.14 14.41
CA ARG A 74 17.54 -11.31 14.65
C ARG A 74 18.32 -10.05 14.27
N ALA A 75 18.01 -9.42 13.15
CA ALA A 75 18.65 -8.17 12.74
C ALA A 75 18.38 -7.04 13.75
N CYS A 76 17.16 -6.94 14.28
CA CYS A 76 16.80 -5.95 15.31
C CYS A 76 17.61 -6.14 16.60
N GLU A 77 17.81 -7.40 17.03
CA GLU A 77 18.62 -7.78 18.18
C GLU A 77 20.13 -7.55 17.99
N GLY A 78 20.57 -7.17 16.79
CA GLY A 78 21.98 -6.97 16.46
C GLY A 78 22.70 -8.27 16.08
N THR A 79 21.99 -9.38 15.91
CA THR A 79 22.55 -10.62 15.37
C THR A 79 22.89 -10.43 13.89
N PRO A 80 24.09 -10.83 13.43
CA PRO A 80 24.43 -10.81 12.01
C PRO A 80 23.46 -11.63 11.17
N VAL A 81 22.86 -11.00 10.16
CA VAL A 81 22.01 -11.65 9.16
C VAL A 81 22.54 -11.30 7.77
N GLU A 82 22.71 -12.30 6.92
CA GLU A 82 23.16 -12.12 5.53
C GLU A 82 21.96 -11.86 4.62
N HIS A 83 21.57 -10.58 4.50
CA HIS A 83 20.58 -10.14 3.52
C HIS A 83 20.89 -8.71 3.06
N PRO A 84 20.80 -8.39 1.75
CA PRO A 84 21.21 -7.08 1.25
C PRO A 84 20.29 -5.93 1.69
N VAL A 85 19.05 -6.22 2.09
CA VAL A 85 18.06 -5.20 2.51
C VAL A 85 18.05 -4.96 4.03
N LEU A 86 18.30 -5.99 4.84
CA LEU A 86 18.07 -5.93 6.31
C LEU A 86 18.96 -4.92 7.07
N PRO A 87 20.23 -4.67 6.69
CA PRO A 87 21.03 -3.65 7.36
C PRO A 87 20.42 -2.24 7.27
N ALA A 88 19.89 -1.84 6.10
CA ALA A 88 19.19 -0.57 5.95
C ALA A 88 17.83 -0.56 6.68
N VAL A 89 17.12 -1.68 6.71
CA VAL A 89 15.87 -1.82 7.47
C VAL A 89 16.11 -1.64 8.98
N ASN A 90 17.14 -2.28 9.52
CA ASN A 90 17.50 -2.13 10.94
C ASN A 90 17.93 -0.68 11.27
N ASP A 91 18.64 -0.02 10.34
CA ASP A 91 18.99 1.40 10.48
C ASP A 91 17.74 2.30 10.57
N ILE A 92 16.75 2.11 9.69
CA ILE A 92 15.51 2.92 9.75
C ILE A 92 14.66 2.62 10.99
N ILE A 93 14.63 1.36 11.46
CA ILE A 93 13.97 0.96 12.72
C ILE A 93 14.50 1.80 13.88
N ARG A 94 15.83 1.87 14.00
CA ARG A 94 16.51 2.61 15.08
C ARG A 94 16.41 4.12 14.90
N ARG A 95 16.67 4.62 13.68
CA ARG A 95 16.74 6.06 13.39
C ARG A 95 15.39 6.76 13.51
N TYR A 96 14.32 6.12 13.02
CA TYR A 96 12.98 6.71 12.98
C TYR A 96 12.06 6.19 14.10
N GLN A 97 12.61 5.42 15.05
CA GLN A 97 11.87 4.80 16.14
C GLN A 97 10.64 4.03 15.59
N LEU A 98 10.82 3.36 14.45
CA LEU A 98 9.76 2.63 13.76
C LEU A 98 9.50 1.33 14.54
N PRO A 99 8.29 1.12 15.08
CA PRO A 99 7.94 -0.13 15.74
C PRO A 99 8.08 -1.30 14.77
N VAL A 100 8.94 -2.27 15.12
CA VAL A 100 9.14 -3.49 14.32
C VAL A 100 7.84 -4.24 14.08
N GLN A 101 6.87 -4.10 14.99
CA GLN A 101 5.54 -4.70 14.86
C GLN A 101 4.87 -4.35 13.53
N TYR A 102 5.03 -3.14 13.00
CA TYR A 102 4.41 -2.79 11.71
C TYR A 102 5.02 -3.55 10.54
N LEU A 103 6.30 -3.92 10.60
CA LEU A 103 6.93 -4.76 9.59
C LEU A 103 6.50 -6.23 9.75
N LEU A 104 6.32 -6.69 10.98
CA LEU A 104 5.79 -8.03 11.28
C LEU A 104 4.33 -8.16 10.82
N ASP A 105 3.53 -7.11 10.98
CA ASP A 105 2.14 -7.05 10.54
C ASP A 105 2.02 -7.11 9.02
N VAL A 106 2.99 -6.54 8.27
CA VAL A 106 3.04 -6.69 6.82
C VAL A 106 3.39 -8.12 6.42
N ILE A 107 4.37 -8.75 7.08
CA ILE A 107 4.66 -10.18 6.84
C ILE A 107 3.41 -11.02 7.10
N ALA A 108 2.69 -10.76 8.19
CA ALA A 108 1.42 -11.44 8.49
C ALA A 108 0.37 -11.20 7.39
N GLY A 109 0.30 -10.01 6.81
CA GLY A 109 -0.58 -9.71 5.68
C GLY A 109 -0.27 -10.57 4.45
N VAL A 110 1.00 -10.72 4.10
CA VAL A 110 1.41 -11.60 2.99
C VAL A 110 1.14 -13.08 3.31
N GLU A 111 1.30 -13.50 4.56
CA GLU A 111 0.92 -14.84 5.00
C GLU A 111 -0.58 -15.12 4.85
N MET A 112 -1.45 -14.10 5.04
CA MET A 112 -2.90 -14.24 4.82
C MET A 112 -3.24 -14.57 3.36
N ASP A 113 -2.42 -14.14 2.41
CA ASP A 113 -2.63 -14.36 0.97
C ASP A 113 -2.08 -15.71 0.46
N LEU A 114 -1.41 -16.50 1.32
CA LEU A 114 -0.92 -17.84 0.94
C LEU A 114 -2.04 -18.85 0.70
N VAL A 115 -3.17 -18.67 1.36
CA VAL A 115 -4.36 -19.50 1.24
C VAL A 115 -5.54 -18.61 0.91
N PRO A 116 -6.35 -18.90 -0.12
CA PRO A 116 -7.55 -18.12 -0.41
C PRO A 116 -8.46 -18.01 0.82
N ALA A 117 -8.72 -16.78 1.25
CA ALA A 117 -9.61 -16.48 2.36
C ALA A 117 -10.94 -15.90 1.83
N ALA A 118 -12.05 -16.31 2.46
CA ALA A 118 -13.37 -15.72 2.21
C ALA A 118 -13.74 -14.80 3.39
N TYR A 119 -13.71 -13.49 3.15
CA TYR A 119 -14.10 -12.49 4.15
C TYR A 119 -15.61 -12.49 4.32
N GLN A 120 -16.10 -12.80 5.52
CA GLN A 120 -17.55 -12.87 5.77
C GLN A 120 -18.13 -11.46 5.93
N THR A 121 -17.42 -10.61 6.68
CA THR A 121 -17.84 -9.26 7.00
C THR A 121 -16.80 -8.23 6.57
N PHE A 122 -17.21 -6.96 6.46
CA PHE A 122 -16.29 -5.85 6.27
C PHE A 122 -15.29 -5.75 7.42
N THR A 123 -15.66 -6.17 8.64
CA THR A 123 -14.71 -6.23 9.77
C THR A 123 -13.56 -7.20 9.48
N ASP A 124 -13.85 -8.35 8.87
CA ASP A 124 -12.80 -9.32 8.47
C ASP A 124 -11.92 -8.74 7.36
N LEU A 125 -12.53 -8.12 6.34
CA LEU A 125 -11.79 -7.46 5.27
C LEU A 125 -10.93 -6.31 5.80
N ASN A 126 -11.43 -5.54 6.76
CA ASN A 126 -10.70 -4.41 7.31
C ASN A 126 -9.48 -4.86 8.14
N ARG A 127 -9.52 -6.04 8.80
CA ARG A 127 -8.31 -6.63 9.38
C ARG A 127 -7.27 -6.95 8.31
N TYR A 128 -7.69 -7.53 7.18
CA TYR A 128 -6.78 -7.75 6.06
C TYR A 128 -6.20 -6.43 5.54
N CYS A 129 -7.04 -5.41 5.31
CA CYS A 129 -6.60 -4.08 4.87
C CYS A 129 -5.60 -3.43 5.85
N TYR A 130 -5.78 -3.63 7.16
CA TYR A 130 -4.81 -3.20 8.15
C TYR A 130 -3.44 -3.86 7.90
N HIS A 131 -3.37 -5.17 7.75
CA HIS A 131 -2.09 -5.86 7.59
C HIS A 131 -1.37 -5.50 6.28
N VAL A 132 -2.08 -5.46 5.16
CA VAL A 132 -1.45 -5.24 3.84
C VAL A 132 -1.25 -3.77 3.47
N ALA A 133 -1.91 -2.83 4.16
CA ALA A 133 -1.80 -1.40 3.84
C ALA A 133 -1.79 -0.46 5.05
N GLY A 134 -2.58 -0.72 6.09
CA GLY A 134 -2.57 0.07 7.33
C GLY A 134 -1.21 0.07 8.03
N ALA A 135 -0.62 -1.12 8.21
CA ALA A 135 0.71 -1.29 8.79
C ALA A 135 1.81 -0.62 7.94
N VAL A 136 1.66 -0.65 6.60
CA VAL A 136 2.54 0.10 5.68
C VAL A 136 2.40 1.60 5.90
N GLY A 137 1.16 2.10 6.04
CA GLY A 137 0.88 3.51 6.35
C GLY A 137 1.51 3.94 7.68
N LEU A 138 1.37 3.11 8.72
CA LEU A 138 2.01 3.32 10.02
C LEU A 138 3.53 3.36 9.90
N ALA A 139 4.14 2.44 9.17
CA ALA A 139 5.57 2.47 8.94
C ALA A 139 6.02 3.73 8.18
N CYS A 140 5.25 4.15 7.18
CA CYS A 140 5.51 5.36 6.41
C CYS A 140 5.53 6.63 7.29
N ILE A 141 4.54 6.83 8.17
CA ILE A 141 4.46 8.06 8.97
C ILE A 141 5.64 8.21 9.95
N HIS A 142 6.22 7.11 10.44
CA HIS A 142 7.46 7.17 11.23
C HIS A 142 8.64 7.71 10.41
N LEU A 143 8.74 7.35 9.14
CA LEU A 143 9.80 7.86 8.26
C LEU A 143 9.56 9.33 7.87
N TRP A 144 8.30 9.70 7.66
CA TRP A 144 7.91 11.04 7.24
C TRP A 144 7.95 12.06 8.38
N GLY A 145 7.68 11.60 9.60
CA GLY A 145 7.55 12.41 10.82
C GLY A 145 6.10 12.85 11.06
N PHE A 146 5.68 12.77 12.32
CA PHE A 146 4.38 13.24 12.81
C PHE A 146 4.51 13.80 14.22
N HIS A 147 3.64 14.73 14.60
CA HIS A 147 3.66 15.41 15.90
C HIS A 147 2.40 15.19 16.74
N ASP A 148 1.36 14.58 16.17
CA ASP A 148 0.10 14.29 16.84
C ASP A 148 -0.17 12.78 16.84
N PRO A 149 -0.44 12.14 17.99
CA PRO A 149 -0.71 10.70 18.05
C PRO A 149 -1.94 10.28 17.24
N ARG A 150 -2.87 11.20 16.94
CA ARG A 150 -4.01 10.94 16.03
C ARG A 150 -3.57 10.64 14.59
N ALA A 151 -2.29 10.87 14.25
CA ALA A 151 -1.70 10.40 13.00
C ALA A 151 -1.81 8.88 12.83
N ILE A 152 -1.78 8.11 13.92
CA ILE A 152 -1.82 6.64 13.89
C ILE A 152 -3.13 6.17 13.26
N ASP A 153 -4.27 6.58 13.83
CA ASP A 153 -5.60 6.18 13.32
C ASP A 153 -5.83 6.69 11.90
N ALA A 154 -5.44 7.94 11.63
CA ALA A 154 -5.58 8.52 10.29
C ALA A 154 -4.69 7.85 9.23
N ALA A 155 -3.52 7.33 9.62
CA ALA A 155 -2.64 6.56 8.73
C ALA A 155 -3.20 5.16 8.44
N VAL A 156 -3.81 4.51 9.44
CA VAL A 156 -4.54 3.25 9.23
C VAL A 156 -5.71 3.48 8.27
N ASP A 157 -6.50 4.53 8.49
CA ASP A 157 -7.61 4.87 7.60
C ASP A 157 -7.15 5.20 6.17
N CYS A 158 -6.00 5.87 6.04
CA CYS A 158 -5.36 6.09 4.74
C CYS A 158 -5.02 4.76 4.07
N GLY A 159 -4.35 3.85 4.78
CA GLY A 159 -4.00 2.52 4.28
C GLY A 159 -5.23 1.75 3.81
N THR A 160 -6.29 1.70 4.63
CA THR A 160 -7.57 1.07 4.26
C THR A 160 -8.18 1.70 3.01
N ALA A 161 -8.22 3.04 2.89
CA ALA A 161 -8.73 3.70 1.70
C ALA A 161 -7.98 3.27 0.41
N LEU A 162 -6.65 3.21 0.49
CA LEU A 162 -5.81 2.82 -0.64
C LEU A 162 -6.03 1.34 -1.00
N GLN A 163 -6.17 0.46 -0.01
CA GLN A 163 -6.37 -0.96 -0.24
C GLN A 163 -7.75 -1.28 -0.78
N LEU A 164 -8.81 -0.65 -0.27
CA LEU A 164 -10.15 -0.76 -0.86
C LEU A 164 -10.14 -0.30 -2.32
N THR A 165 -9.39 0.75 -2.64
CA THR A 165 -9.22 1.19 -4.04
C THR A 165 -8.54 0.12 -4.89
N ASN A 166 -7.52 -0.58 -4.37
CA ASN A 166 -6.87 -1.69 -5.07
C ASN A 166 -7.84 -2.85 -5.30
N ILE A 167 -8.55 -3.28 -4.26
CA ILE A 167 -9.54 -4.36 -4.34
C ILE A 167 -10.58 -4.04 -5.40
N LEU A 168 -11.17 -2.83 -5.39
CA LEU A 168 -12.19 -2.42 -6.35
C LEU A 168 -11.68 -2.35 -7.79
N ARG A 169 -10.42 -1.97 -7.97
CA ARG A 169 -9.77 -1.93 -9.29
C ARG A 169 -9.54 -3.33 -9.84
N ASP A 170 -9.16 -4.28 -8.99
CA ASP A 170 -8.59 -5.56 -9.37
C ASP A 170 -9.55 -6.75 -9.16
N ILE A 171 -10.84 -6.53 -8.80
CA ILE A 171 -11.87 -7.59 -8.60
C ILE A 171 -11.81 -8.70 -9.66
N GLN A 172 -11.73 -8.34 -10.94
CA GLN A 172 -11.68 -9.32 -12.03
C GLN A 172 -10.39 -10.15 -11.99
N GLU A 173 -9.24 -9.50 -11.84
CA GLU A 173 -7.93 -10.14 -11.82
C GLU A 173 -7.84 -11.10 -10.62
N ASP A 174 -8.26 -10.62 -9.45
CA ASP A 174 -8.34 -11.41 -8.22
C ASP A 174 -9.27 -12.63 -8.39
N ALA A 175 -10.47 -12.43 -8.94
CA ALA A 175 -11.43 -13.51 -9.14
C ALA A 175 -10.89 -14.60 -10.10
N THR A 176 -10.07 -14.23 -11.10
CA THR A 176 -9.44 -15.21 -12.01
C THR A 176 -8.36 -16.06 -11.36
N THR A 177 -7.79 -15.60 -10.25
CA THR A 177 -6.82 -16.36 -9.44
C THR A 177 -7.48 -17.04 -8.24
N GLY A 178 -8.81 -17.02 -8.17
CA GLY A 178 -9.59 -17.64 -7.10
C GLY A 178 -9.67 -16.81 -5.82
N ARG A 179 -9.32 -15.52 -5.87
CA ARG A 179 -9.37 -14.59 -4.73
C ARG A 179 -10.59 -13.68 -4.82
N ILE A 180 -11.33 -13.55 -3.73
CA ILE A 180 -12.48 -12.65 -3.63
C ILE A 180 -12.36 -11.90 -2.30
N TYR A 181 -11.98 -10.63 -2.39
CA TYR A 181 -11.79 -9.78 -1.21
C TYR A 181 -13.09 -9.13 -0.73
N LEU A 182 -14.06 -8.91 -1.62
CA LEU A 182 -15.33 -8.30 -1.24
C LEU A 182 -16.04 -9.15 -0.18
N PRO A 183 -16.59 -8.54 0.90
CA PRO A 183 -17.22 -9.29 1.97
C PRO A 183 -18.45 -10.06 1.49
N ALA A 184 -18.63 -11.29 1.97
CA ALA A 184 -19.80 -12.10 1.66
C ALA A 184 -21.11 -11.41 2.05
N GLU A 185 -21.14 -10.67 3.16
CA GLU A 185 -22.31 -9.88 3.56
C GLU A 185 -22.71 -8.82 2.52
N ASP A 186 -21.73 -8.19 1.86
CA ASP A 186 -21.96 -7.16 0.85
C ASP A 186 -22.39 -7.80 -0.47
N LEU A 187 -21.73 -8.88 -0.88
CA LEU A 187 -22.15 -9.68 -2.04
C LEU A 187 -23.61 -10.16 -1.88
N ASN A 188 -23.95 -10.72 -0.71
CA ASN A 188 -25.30 -11.16 -0.38
C ASN A 188 -26.31 -10.00 -0.36
N ARG A 189 -25.93 -8.83 0.18
CA ARG A 189 -26.77 -7.63 0.23
C ARG A 189 -27.21 -7.17 -1.16
N PHE A 190 -26.36 -7.32 -2.16
CA PHE A 190 -26.67 -6.96 -3.54
C PHE A 190 -27.04 -8.17 -4.40
N HIS A 191 -27.27 -9.33 -3.80
CA HIS A 191 -27.64 -10.58 -4.48
C HIS A 191 -26.66 -10.99 -5.58
N ILE A 192 -25.36 -10.88 -5.31
CA ILE A 192 -24.28 -11.34 -6.20
C ILE A 192 -23.63 -12.55 -5.57
N GLU A 193 -23.54 -13.63 -6.34
CA GLU A 193 -22.78 -14.80 -5.96
C GLU A 193 -21.30 -14.65 -6.36
N SER A 194 -20.41 -15.19 -5.54
CA SER A 194 -18.96 -15.19 -5.77
C SER A 194 -18.56 -15.68 -7.17
N HIS A 195 -19.27 -16.70 -7.69
CA HIS A 195 -18.98 -17.27 -9.00
C HIS A 195 -19.32 -16.32 -10.17
N GLU A 196 -20.25 -15.37 -9.98
CA GLU A 196 -20.59 -14.34 -10.96
C GLU A 196 -19.41 -13.38 -11.18
N LEU A 197 -18.62 -13.11 -10.12
CA LEU A 197 -17.38 -12.32 -10.22
C LEU A 197 -16.30 -13.05 -11.01
N THR A 198 -16.19 -14.37 -10.88
CA THR A 198 -15.25 -15.20 -11.66
C THR A 198 -15.68 -15.32 -13.12
N ALA A 199 -16.99 -15.45 -13.38
CA ALA A 199 -17.57 -15.52 -14.71
C ALA A 199 -17.72 -14.14 -15.41
N SER A 200 -17.35 -13.05 -14.73
CA SER A 200 -17.55 -11.65 -15.13
C SER A 200 -16.88 -11.21 -16.45
N LYS A 201 -16.12 -12.10 -17.11
CA LYS A 201 -15.68 -11.89 -18.52
C LYS A 201 -16.84 -11.90 -19.52
N GLN A 202 -18.05 -12.25 -19.08
CA GLN A 202 -19.27 -12.01 -19.87
C GLN A 202 -19.39 -10.50 -20.16
N GLN A 203 -19.45 -10.16 -21.45
CA GLN A 203 -19.75 -8.80 -21.87
C GLN A 203 -21.04 -8.39 -21.15
N ASP A 204 -21.00 -7.22 -20.51
CA ASP A 204 -22.12 -6.56 -19.83
C ASP A 204 -22.38 -6.87 -18.35
N PHE A 205 -21.55 -7.66 -17.64
CA PHE A 205 -21.71 -7.81 -16.17
C PHE A 205 -21.59 -6.45 -15.44
N HIS A 206 -20.72 -5.55 -15.91
CA HIS A 206 -20.67 -4.19 -15.39
C HIS A 206 -22.00 -3.44 -15.51
N THR A 207 -22.88 -3.77 -16.45
CA THR A 207 -24.18 -3.10 -16.61
C THR A 207 -25.28 -3.67 -15.72
N ASP A 208 -25.04 -4.80 -15.04
CA ASP A 208 -25.99 -5.37 -14.09
C ASP A 208 -26.27 -4.33 -12.99
N PRO A 209 -27.54 -3.93 -12.77
CA PRO A 209 -27.91 -2.99 -11.72
C PRO A 209 -27.43 -3.42 -10.32
N ARG A 210 -27.39 -4.73 -10.03
CA ARG A 210 -26.87 -5.28 -8.78
C ARG A 210 -25.40 -4.95 -8.59
N PHE A 211 -24.60 -5.19 -9.64
CA PHE A 211 -23.16 -4.91 -9.62
C PHE A 211 -22.88 -3.42 -9.56
N GLN A 212 -23.64 -2.60 -10.29
CA GLN A 212 -23.55 -1.13 -10.20
C GLN A 212 -23.80 -0.65 -8.77
N GLN A 213 -24.82 -1.18 -8.10
CA GLN A 213 -25.14 -0.81 -6.71
C GLN A 213 -24.08 -1.29 -5.71
N LEU A 214 -23.58 -2.52 -5.86
CA LEU A 214 -22.45 -3.03 -5.08
C LEU A 214 -21.22 -2.13 -5.22
N MET A 215 -20.84 -1.80 -6.46
CA MET A 215 -19.69 -0.94 -6.72
C MET A 215 -19.88 0.47 -6.17
N GLN A 216 -21.07 1.06 -6.30
CA GLN A 216 -21.39 2.36 -5.68
C GLN A 216 -21.24 2.32 -4.15
N PHE A 217 -21.72 1.24 -3.52
CA PHE A 217 -21.64 1.05 -2.08
C PHE A 217 -20.19 0.93 -1.61
N GLU A 218 -19.39 0.08 -2.25
CA GLU A 218 -17.97 -0.10 -1.89
C GLU A 218 -17.11 1.13 -2.20
N VAL A 219 -17.38 1.83 -3.31
CA VAL A 219 -16.71 3.10 -3.62
C VAL A 219 -17.04 4.14 -2.56
N SER A 220 -18.30 4.23 -2.11
CA SER A 220 -18.70 5.15 -1.05
C SER A 220 -17.97 4.84 0.26
N ARG A 221 -17.86 3.55 0.62
CA ARG A 221 -17.06 3.11 1.76
C ARG A 221 -15.59 3.53 1.64
N ALA A 222 -14.95 3.32 0.49
CA ALA A 222 -13.59 3.78 0.26
C ALA A 222 -13.46 5.31 0.42
N ARG A 223 -14.42 6.09 -0.08
CA ARG A 223 -14.46 7.56 0.07
C ARG A 223 -14.59 8.00 1.53
N GLU A 224 -15.35 7.29 2.35
CA GLU A 224 -15.42 7.55 3.80
C GLU A 224 -14.05 7.40 4.47
N TYR A 225 -13.29 6.36 4.12
CA TYR A 225 -11.92 6.19 4.61
C TYR A 225 -10.97 7.28 4.09
N TYR A 226 -11.09 7.72 2.83
CA TYR A 226 -10.35 8.89 2.35
C TYR A 226 -10.68 10.16 3.16
N ALA A 227 -11.94 10.37 3.51
CA ALA A 227 -12.37 11.51 4.32
C ALA A 227 -11.80 11.43 5.75
N ARG A 228 -11.81 10.25 6.36
CA ARG A 228 -11.21 9.98 7.68
C ARG A 228 -9.70 10.12 7.70
N ALA A 229 -9.02 9.80 6.59
CA ALA A 229 -7.58 9.97 6.43
C ALA A 229 -7.16 11.44 6.24
N ARG A 230 -8.08 12.33 5.83
CA ARG A 230 -7.78 13.73 5.50
C ARG A 230 -7.04 14.51 6.60
N PRO A 231 -7.39 14.40 7.90
CA PRO A 231 -6.68 15.10 8.98
C PRO A 231 -5.21 14.70 9.11
N LEU A 232 -4.76 13.60 8.49
CA LEU A 232 -3.35 13.20 8.52
C LEU A 232 -2.41 14.30 8.01
N PHE A 233 -2.86 15.14 7.06
CA PHE A 233 -2.07 16.30 6.61
C PHE A 233 -1.73 17.28 7.74
N GLU A 234 -2.62 17.42 8.72
CA GLU A 234 -2.44 18.32 9.86
C GLU A 234 -1.47 17.70 10.86
N TYR A 235 -1.53 16.38 11.05
CA TYR A 235 -0.75 15.63 12.04
C TYR A 235 0.69 15.32 11.59
N LEU A 236 0.95 15.31 10.28
CA LEU A 236 2.29 15.07 9.73
C LEU A 236 3.17 16.32 9.79
N GLU A 237 4.47 16.05 9.94
CA GLU A 237 5.52 17.03 9.68
C GLU A 237 5.44 17.57 8.25
N PRO A 238 5.80 18.84 8.00
CA PRO A 238 5.68 19.46 6.67
C PRO A 238 6.36 18.67 5.54
N GLN A 239 7.50 18.02 5.82
CA GLN A 239 8.24 17.22 4.83
C GLN A 239 7.50 15.95 4.39
N GLY A 240 6.59 15.40 5.21
CA GLY A 240 5.80 14.20 4.90
C GLY A 240 4.56 14.47 4.06
N ARG A 241 4.04 15.70 4.09
CA ARG A 241 2.80 16.08 3.40
C ARG A 241 2.87 15.92 1.87
N PRO A 242 3.98 16.22 1.17
CA PRO A 242 4.08 16.03 -0.27
C PRO A 242 3.87 14.57 -0.71
N ILE A 243 4.52 13.59 -0.07
CA ILE A 243 4.38 12.19 -0.49
C ILE A 243 2.98 11.67 -0.19
N LEU A 244 2.41 12.02 0.97
CA LEU A 244 1.01 11.71 1.30
C LEU A 244 0.06 12.27 0.23
N GLU A 245 0.25 13.52 -0.16
CA GLU A 245 -0.56 14.14 -1.20
C GLU A 245 -0.44 13.42 -2.55
N ALA A 246 0.77 13.08 -2.97
CA ALA A 246 0.99 12.34 -4.20
C ALA A 246 0.27 10.98 -4.15
N MET A 247 0.35 10.26 -3.04
CA MET A 247 -0.33 8.98 -2.83
C MET A 247 -1.85 9.12 -2.91
N LEU A 248 -2.44 10.02 -2.12
CA LEU A 248 -3.89 10.23 -2.10
C LEU A 248 -4.43 10.68 -3.45
N ARG A 249 -3.70 11.52 -4.19
CA ARG A 249 -4.10 11.96 -5.55
C ARG A 249 -3.99 10.84 -6.57
N ILE A 250 -2.97 9.98 -6.47
CA ILE A 250 -2.79 8.86 -7.40
C ILE A 250 -3.91 7.83 -7.20
N TYR A 251 -4.13 7.39 -5.96
CA TYR A 251 -5.10 6.35 -5.66
C TYR A 251 -6.54 6.88 -5.67
N GLY A 252 -6.80 8.07 -5.10
CA GLY A 252 -8.10 8.73 -5.25
C GLY A 252 -8.48 8.96 -6.71
N GLY A 253 -7.50 9.28 -7.56
CA GLY A 253 -7.71 9.39 -9.01
C GLY A 253 -7.99 8.04 -9.71
N ILE A 254 -7.57 6.91 -9.16
CA ILE A 254 -7.99 5.57 -9.64
C ILE A 254 -9.46 5.36 -9.30
N LEU A 255 -9.87 5.71 -8.08
CA LEU A 255 -11.27 5.62 -7.66
C LEU A 255 -12.18 6.51 -8.51
N ASP A 256 -11.74 7.75 -8.80
CA ASP A 256 -12.43 8.66 -9.74
C ASP A 256 -12.58 8.03 -11.14
N GLU A 257 -11.55 7.33 -11.60
CA GLU A 257 -11.55 6.68 -12.93
C GLU A 257 -12.47 5.46 -12.96
N ILE A 258 -12.57 4.69 -11.86
CA ILE A 258 -13.55 3.60 -11.70
C ILE A 258 -14.97 4.15 -11.88
N GLU A 259 -15.31 5.25 -11.20
CA GLU A 259 -16.61 5.92 -11.33
C GLU A 259 -16.83 6.50 -12.74
N ARG A 260 -15.81 7.14 -13.31
CA ARG A 260 -15.87 7.71 -14.68
C ARG A 260 -16.17 6.65 -15.74
N ARG A 261 -15.68 5.42 -15.54
CA ARG A 261 -15.95 4.27 -16.40
C ARG A 261 -17.29 3.59 -16.10
N ARG A 262 -18.11 4.16 -15.22
CA ARG A 262 -19.34 3.54 -14.72
C ARG A 262 -19.07 2.13 -14.19
N TYR A 263 -18.00 1.99 -13.41
CA TYR A 263 -17.57 0.73 -12.78
C TYR A 263 -17.18 -0.39 -13.76
N ASP A 264 -16.97 -0.07 -15.05
CA ASP A 264 -16.42 -1.03 -16.01
C ASP A 264 -14.90 -1.23 -15.77
N ILE A 265 -14.61 -2.15 -14.87
CA ILE A 265 -13.26 -2.63 -14.56
C ILE A 265 -12.81 -3.79 -15.46
N PHE A 266 -13.71 -4.32 -16.30
CA PHE A 266 -13.47 -5.52 -17.11
C PHE A 266 -12.84 -5.24 -18.48
N LYS A 267 -12.97 -4.00 -19.00
CA LYS A 267 -12.31 -3.55 -20.25
C LYS A 267 -10.80 -3.31 -20.12
N GLY A 268 -10.20 -3.71 -19.00
CA GLY A 268 -8.78 -3.60 -18.72
C GLY A 268 -8.50 -2.74 -17.49
N ARG A 269 -7.35 -3.02 -16.86
CA ARG A 269 -6.98 -2.51 -15.55
C ARG A 269 -7.14 -0.99 -15.44
N VAL A 270 -7.94 -0.56 -14.46
CA VAL A 270 -8.19 0.87 -14.23
C VAL A 270 -6.95 1.53 -13.63
N SER A 271 -6.32 2.44 -14.35
CA SER A 271 -5.13 3.12 -13.83
C SER A 271 -5.01 4.55 -14.35
N LEU A 272 -4.34 5.40 -13.59
CA LEU A 272 -3.94 6.71 -14.09
C LEU A 272 -2.80 6.56 -15.12
N SER A 273 -2.88 7.35 -16.19
CA SER A 273 -1.83 7.38 -17.20
C SER A 273 -0.47 7.78 -16.61
N ARG A 274 0.62 7.28 -17.21
CA ARG A 274 1.98 7.62 -16.76
C ARG A 274 2.23 9.13 -16.70
N PRO A 275 1.83 9.94 -17.71
CA PRO A 275 1.98 11.39 -17.65
C PRO A 275 1.20 12.03 -16.50
N LYS A 276 -0.02 11.54 -16.21
CA LYS A 276 -0.84 12.08 -15.10
C LYS A 276 -0.19 11.80 -13.74
N LYS A 277 0.36 10.60 -13.53
CA LYS A 277 1.10 10.26 -12.29
C LYS A 277 2.35 11.15 -12.11
N LEU A 278 3.13 11.35 -13.17
CA LEU A 278 4.31 12.22 -13.14
C LEU A 278 3.95 13.70 -12.92
N TRP A 279 2.87 14.17 -13.55
CA TRP A 279 2.36 15.52 -13.36
C TRP A 279 1.92 15.76 -11.91
N ILE A 280 1.19 14.81 -11.30
CA ILE A 280 0.83 14.87 -9.88
C ILE A 280 2.09 15.01 -9.02
N ALA A 281 3.09 14.13 -9.21
CA ALA A 281 4.32 14.18 -8.42
C ALA A 281 5.09 15.50 -8.60
N GLY A 282 5.19 16.00 -9.84
CA GLY A 282 5.87 17.25 -10.17
C GLY A 282 5.16 18.49 -9.61
N GLU A 283 3.84 18.55 -9.76
CA GLU A 283 3.03 19.66 -9.23
C GLU A 283 3.10 19.74 -7.71
N VAL A 284 2.97 18.60 -7.02
CA VAL A 284 3.10 18.52 -5.56
C VAL A 284 4.47 19.01 -5.12
N LEU A 285 5.54 18.55 -5.77
CA LEU A 285 6.90 19.00 -5.47
C LEU A 285 7.06 20.52 -5.62
N VAL A 286 6.58 21.10 -6.73
CA VAL A 286 6.67 22.54 -7.00
C VAL A 286 5.87 23.34 -5.98
N ARG A 287 4.63 22.94 -5.70
CA ARG A 287 3.73 23.66 -4.79
C ARG A 287 4.26 23.71 -3.36
N HIS A 288 4.82 22.60 -2.86
CA HIS A 288 5.40 22.55 -1.52
C HIS A 288 6.76 23.26 -1.44
N LYS A 289 7.59 23.22 -2.49
CA LYS A 289 8.82 24.04 -2.54
C LYS A 289 8.52 25.54 -2.54
N LEU A 290 7.53 26.00 -3.30
CA LEU A 290 7.12 27.40 -3.33
C LEU A 290 6.55 27.84 -1.96
N ARG A 291 5.65 27.06 -1.36
CA ARG A 291 5.14 27.34 0.00
C ARG A 291 6.24 27.39 1.06
N GLY A 292 7.20 26.47 1.00
CA GLY A 292 8.35 26.45 1.92
C GLY A 292 9.34 27.60 1.70
N TRP A 293 9.39 28.20 0.51
CA TRP A 293 10.20 29.39 0.23
C TRP A 293 9.57 30.65 0.84
N PHE A 294 8.25 30.83 0.68
CA PHE A 294 7.52 31.97 1.26
C PHE A 294 7.44 31.94 2.80
N THR A 295 7.55 30.78 3.45
CA THR A 295 7.59 30.68 4.91
C THR A 295 8.99 30.83 5.52
N ARG A 296 10.06 30.71 4.71
CA ARG A 296 11.46 30.81 5.16
C ARG A 296 12.13 32.15 4.87
N ASN A 297 11.56 32.98 4.00
CA ASN A 297 12.01 34.35 3.73
C ASN A 297 10.85 35.32 4.01
N PRO A 298 10.74 35.86 5.24
CA PRO A 298 9.86 37.01 5.51
C PRO A 298 10.35 38.27 4.81
#